data_AF-A0A1X7U5T1-F1
#
_entry.id   AF-A0A1X7U5T1-F1
#
_cell.length_a   1.000
_cell.length_b   1.000
_cell.length_c   1.000
_cell.angle_alpha   90.00
_cell.angle_beta   90.00
_cell.angle_gamma   90.00
#
_symmetry.space_group_name_H-M   'P 1'
#
loop_
_entity.id
_entity.type
_entity.pdbx_description
1 polymer ?
#
loop_
_entity_poly.entity_id
_entity_poly.type
_entity_poly.pdbx_seq_one_letter_code
_entity_poly.pdbx_strand_id
1 'polypeptide(L)'
;MDSRELGQSKYIGILTNESTDTGTTNNLIIYVLSVTLDATVTTEYLKLVALREGGKAEAFTLKINVALKGFNVDLQKCVGFASNGAQVMVGRENGVATRLKRDCVNCGNSLCCTSVGN
;
A
#
# COMPACT_ATOMS: atom_id res chain seq x y z
N MET A 1 16.39 -4.50 -6.40
CA MET A 1 17.30 -4.11 -5.30
C MET A 1 17.27 -5.22 -4.26
N ASP A 2 18.26 -5.31 -3.37
CA ASP A 2 18.23 -6.30 -2.31
C ASP A 2 17.18 -5.91 -1.25
N SER A 3 16.38 -6.86 -0.78
CA SER A 3 15.48 -6.71 0.39
C SER A 3 16.12 -6.00 1.59
N ARG A 4 17.46 -6.10 1.72
CA ARG A 4 18.27 -5.40 2.73
C ARG A 4 18.22 -3.87 2.62
N GLU A 5 18.12 -3.30 1.42
CA GLU A 5 18.13 -1.83 1.23
C GLU A 5 16.76 -1.19 1.55
N LEU A 6 15.67 -1.90 1.26
CA LEU A 6 14.31 -1.50 1.68
C LEU A 6 14.20 -1.44 3.21
N GLY A 7 14.79 -2.41 3.92
CA GLY A 7 14.82 -2.42 5.39
C GLY A 7 15.60 -1.26 6.01
N GLN A 8 16.62 -0.75 5.33
CA GLN A 8 17.47 0.36 5.80
C GLN A 8 16.85 1.74 5.59
N SER A 9 15.89 1.86 4.68
CA SER A 9 15.22 3.13 4.39
C SER A 9 14.53 3.68 5.64
N LYS A 10 14.64 4.99 5.86
CA LYS A 10 14.02 5.68 7.01
C LYS A 10 12.53 5.94 6.79
N TYR A 11 12.16 6.19 5.54
CA TYR A 11 10.78 6.47 5.13
C TYR A 11 10.43 5.63 3.92
N ILE A 12 9.19 5.16 3.89
CA ILE A 12 8.64 4.42 2.76
C ILE A 12 7.28 4.98 2.34
N GLY A 13 6.93 4.80 1.08
CA GLY A 13 5.58 4.94 0.54
C GLY A 13 5.06 3.58 0.09
N ILE A 14 3.75 3.38 0.19
CA ILE A 14 3.09 2.17 -0.32
C ILE A 14 2.25 2.58 -1.53
N LEU A 15 2.46 1.92 -2.67
CA LEU A 15 1.61 2.12 -3.85
C LEU A 15 0.89 0.83 -4.16
N THR A 16 -0.39 0.95 -4.49
CA THR A 16 -1.24 -0.18 -4.81
C THR A 16 -1.98 0.03 -6.11
N ASN A 17 -2.12 -1.04 -6.88
CA ASN A 17 -3.00 -1.06 -8.04
C ASN A 17 -3.90 -2.29 -7.95
N GLU A 18 -5.21 -2.06 -8.06
CA GLU A 18 -6.18 -3.14 -8.16
C GLU A 18 -6.41 -3.45 -9.65
N SER A 19 -6.36 -4.74 -9.99
CA SER A 19 -6.74 -5.25 -11.32
C SER A 19 -7.72 -6.41 -11.12
N THR A 20 -8.79 -6.44 -11.92
CA THR A 20 -9.77 -7.54 -11.89
C THR A 20 -9.49 -8.45 -13.07
N ASP A 21 -9.22 -9.72 -12.82
CA ASP A 21 -9.26 -10.71 -13.88
C ASP A 21 -10.73 -11.02 -14.21
N THR A 22 -11.01 -11.27 -15.49
CA THR A 22 -12.33 -11.42 -16.14
C THR A 22 -13.27 -12.47 -15.51
N GLY A 23 -12.85 -13.17 -14.46
CA GLY A 23 -13.58 -14.26 -13.80
C GLY A 23 -13.78 -14.13 -12.29
N THR A 24 -13.93 -12.93 -11.71
CA THR A 24 -14.24 -12.64 -10.27
C THR A 24 -13.07 -12.58 -9.28
N THR A 25 -11.82 -12.77 -9.72
CA THR A 25 -10.65 -12.61 -8.84
C THR A 25 -10.08 -11.20 -8.94
N ASN A 26 -10.11 -10.45 -7.84
CA ASN A 26 -9.38 -9.19 -7.76
C ASN A 26 -7.91 -9.47 -7.41
N ASN A 27 -7.00 -8.77 -8.05
CA ASN A 27 -5.58 -8.86 -7.82
C ASN A 27 -5.08 -7.50 -7.33
N LEU A 28 -4.28 -7.52 -6.27
CA LEU A 28 -3.64 -6.35 -5.70
C LEU A 28 -2.14 -6.41 -6.00
N ILE A 29 -1.66 -5.46 -6.79
CA ILE A 29 -0.23 -5.23 -6.96
C ILE A 29 0.22 -4.26 -5.89
N ILE A 30 1.30 -4.60 -5.19
CA ILE A 30 1.91 -3.77 -4.14
C ILE A 30 3.31 -3.39 -4.60
N TYR A 31 3.58 -2.09 -4.55
CA TYR A 31 4.90 -1.50 -4.69
C TYR A 31 5.30 -0.80 -3.40
N VAL A 32 6.60 -0.77 -3.12
CA VAL A 32 7.18 0.04 -2.05
C VAL A 32 8.06 1.10 -2.71
N LEU A 33 7.83 2.34 -2.29
CA LEU A 33 8.68 3.45 -2.61
C LEU A 33 9.59 3.70 -1.41
N SER A 34 10.90 3.83 -1.63
CA SER A 34 11.88 4.11 -0.60
C SER A 34 12.68 5.34 -0.96
N VAL A 35 13.11 6.07 0.07
CA VAL A 35 14.08 7.16 -0.08
C VAL A 35 15.40 6.67 0.49
N THR A 36 16.40 6.59 -0.38
CA THR A 36 17.77 6.21 -0.01
C THR A 36 18.50 7.39 0.64
N LEU A 37 19.69 7.13 1.21
CA LEU A 37 20.47 8.15 1.93
C LEU A 37 20.92 9.33 1.05
N ASP A 38 21.12 9.08 -0.24
CA ASP A 38 21.45 10.06 -1.28
C ASP A 38 20.22 10.82 -1.82
N ALA A 39 19.07 10.72 -1.12
CA ALA A 39 17.79 11.32 -1.52
C ALA A 39 17.24 10.83 -2.87
N THR A 40 17.71 9.68 -3.34
CA THR A 40 17.15 9.01 -4.50
C THR A 40 15.85 8.30 -4.11
N VAL A 41 14.82 8.48 -4.94
CA VAL A 41 13.53 7.80 -4.77
C VAL A 41 13.51 6.57 -5.65
N THR A 42 13.40 5.39 -5.04
CA THR A 42 13.26 4.13 -5.76
C THR A 42 11.85 3.59 -5.58
N THR A 43 11.29 2.99 -6.63
CA THR A 43 10.00 2.28 -6.56
C THR A 43 10.22 0.84 -6.97
N GLU A 44 9.80 -0.08 -6.11
CA GLU A 44 10.04 -1.50 -6.29
C GLU A 44 8.75 -2.30 -6.20
N TYR A 45 8.60 -3.24 -7.13
CA TYR A 45 7.54 -4.24 -7.03
C TYR A 45 7.81 -5.14 -5.84
N LEU A 46 6.84 -5.22 -4.94
CA LEU A 46 6.91 -6.07 -3.77
C LEU A 46 6.21 -7.42 -4.05
N LYS A 47 4.94 -7.35 -4.44
CA LYS A 47 4.12 -8.56 -4.60
C LYS A 47 2.82 -8.31 -5.36
N LEU A 48 2.41 -9.30 -6.13
CA LEU A 48 1.07 -9.48 -6.66
C LEU A 48 0.31 -10.45 -5.74
N VAL A 49 -0.86 -10.03 -5.26
CA VAL A 49 -1.67 -10.80 -4.31
C VAL A 49 -3.07 -11.00 -4.87
N ALA A 50 -3.50 -12.25 -4.99
CA ALA A 50 -4.88 -12.59 -5.33
C ALA A 50 -5.81 -12.41 -4.12
N LEU A 51 -6.94 -11.76 -4.34
CA LEU A 51 -8.04 -11.55 -3.41
C LEU A 51 -9.21 -12.43 -3.85
N ARG A 52 -9.28 -13.64 -3.28
CA ARG A 52 -10.31 -14.64 -3.62
C ARG A 52 -11.64 -14.42 -2.91
N GLU A 53 -11.64 -13.68 -1.80
CA GLU A 53 -12.83 -13.44 -0.96
C GLU A 53 -13.14 -11.95 -0.87
N GLY A 54 -13.75 -11.40 -1.93
CA GLY A 54 -14.39 -10.08 -1.94
C GLY A 54 -13.46 -8.86 -1.77
N GLY A 55 -13.69 -7.84 -2.59
CA GLY A 55 -12.97 -6.57 -2.55
C GLY A 55 -13.36 -5.67 -1.36
N LYS A 56 -13.16 -6.14 -0.12
CA LYS A 56 -13.35 -5.35 1.10
C LYS A 56 -12.03 -4.78 1.60
N ALA A 57 -12.05 -3.53 2.05
CA ALA A 57 -10.87 -2.80 2.51
C ALA A 57 -10.05 -3.53 3.59
N GLU A 58 -10.72 -4.32 4.43
CA GLU A 58 -10.08 -5.15 5.45
C GLU A 58 -9.17 -6.23 4.85
N ALA A 59 -9.64 -6.93 3.82
CA ALA A 59 -8.86 -7.94 3.12
C ALA A 59 -7.64 -7.32 2.45
N PHE A 60 -7.81 -6.18 1.76
CA PHE A 60 -6.70 -5.43 1.17
C PHE A 60 -5.66 -5.04 2.24
N THR A 61 -6.10 -4.45 3.34
CA THR A 61 -5.20 -4.00 4.42
C THR A 61 -4.42 -5.17 5.00
N LEU A 62 -5.09 -6.30 5.27
CA LEU A 62 -4.44 -7.51 5.77
C LEU A 62 -3.39 -8.03 4.79
N LYS A 63 -3.71 -8.09 3.49
CA LYS A 63 -2.77 -8.56 2.46
C LYS A 63 -1.55 -7.64 2.33
N ILE A 64 -1.74 -6.32 2.43
CA ILE A 64 -0.63 -5.35 2.45
C ILE A 64 0.27 -5.61 3.66
N ASN A 65 -0.30 -5.70 4.87
CA ASN A 65 0.46 -5.94 6.10
C ASN A 65 1.24 -7.27 6.06
N VAL A 66 0.63 -8.33 5.53
CA VAL A 66 1.29 -9.63 5.36
C VAL A 66 2.43 -9.56 4.35
N ALA A 67 2.23 -8.85 3.23
CA ALA A 67 3.28 -8.66 2.23
C ALA A 67 4.47 -7.90 2.83
N LEU A 68 4.23 -6.75 3.47
CA LEU A 68 5.29 -5.94 4.08
C LEU A 68 6.09 -6.74 5.12
N LYS A 69 5.41 -7.45 6.02
CA LYS A 69 6.06 -8.34 7.00
C LYS A 69 6.92 -9.41 6.34
N GLY A 70 6.43 -10.03 5.26
CA GLY A 70 7.17 -11.07 4.52
C GLY A 70 8.47 -10.57 3.88
N PHE A 71 8.59 -9.26 3.63
CA PHE A 71 9.79 -8.62 3.10
C PHE A 71 10.54 -7.80 4.16
N ASN A 72 10.21 -7.96 5.44
CA ASN A 72 10.82 -7.24 6.56
C ASN A 72 10.73 -5.70 6.43
N VAL A 73 9.64 -5.22 5.82
CA VAL A 73 9.34 -3.80 5.67
C VAL A 73 8.45 -3.35 6.82
N ASP A 74 8.94 -2.40 7.61
CA ASP A 74 8.20 -1.85 8.75
C ASP A 74 7.16 -0.83 8.30
N LEU A 75 5.88 -1.13 8.55
CA LEU A 75 4.77 -0.24 8.26
C LEU A 75 4.90 1.09 9.00
N GLN A 76 5.55 1.15 10.18
CA GLN A 76 5.70 2.41 10.92
C GLN A 76 6.59 3.43 10.21
N LYS A 77 7.34 3.00 9.19
CA LYS A 77 8.12 3.89 8.31
C LYS A 77 7.29 4.45 7.16
N CYS A 78 6.04 3.99 6.98
CA CYS A 78 5.15 4.52 5.97
C CYS A 78 4.83 5.97 6.27
N VAL A 79 5.09 6.83 5.29
CA VAL A 79 4.71 8.24 5.31
C VAL A 79 3.61 8.57 4.30
N GLY A 80 3.32 7.66 3.36
CA GLY A 80 2.33 7.87 2.32
C GLY A 80 1.78 6.58 1.73
N PHE A 81 0.54 6.65 1.25
CA PHE A 81 -0.18 5.58 0.58
C PHE A 81 -0.84 6.08 -0.72
N ALA A 82 -0.68 5.32 -1.81
CA ALA A 82 -1.22 5.59 -3.13
C ALA A 82 -2.11 4.45 -3.65
N SER A 83 -3.23 4.80 -4.28
CA SER A 83 -4.14 3.82 -4.92
C SER A 83 -4.92 4.41 -6.09
N ASN A 84 -5.71 3.59 -6.78
CA ASN A 84 -6.57 4.00 -7.91
C ASN A 84 -7.77 4.87 -7.50
N GLY A 85 -7.92 5.26 -6.24
CA GLY A 85 -9.01 6.12 -5.79
C GLY A 85 -10.36 5.43 -5.61
N ALA A 86 -10.44 4.10 -5.79
CA ALA A 86 -11.69 3.38 -5.59
C ALA A 86 -12.19 3.53 -4.14
N GLN A 87 -13.51 3.52 -3.94
CA GLN A 87 -14.13 3.74 -2.61
C GLN A 87 -13.61 2.76 -1.55
N VAL A 88 -13.31 1.51 -1.93
CA VAL A 88 -12.69 0.52 -1.03
C VAL A 88 -11.29 0.95 -0.56
N MET A 89 -10.56 1.70 -1.38
CA MET A 89 -9.19 2.14 -1.09
C MET A 89 -9.16 3.45 -0.29
N VAL A 90 -10.03 4.41 -0.64
CA VAL A 90 -9.95 5.80 -0.13
C VAL A 90 -11.14 6.21 0.74
N GLY A 91 -12.09 5.31 0.98
CA GLY A 91 -13.29 5.58 1.76
C GLY A 91 -12.97 6.18 3.14
N ARG A 92 -13.64 7.28 3.47
CA ARG A 92 -13.36 8.09 4.66
C ARG A 92 -13.36 7.28 5.96
N GLU A 93 -14.33 6.39 6.15
CA GLU A 93 -14.52 5.68 7.42
C GLU A 93 -13.79 4.34 7.49
N ASN A 94 -13.74 3.62 6.38
CA ASN A 94 -13.29 2.22 6.34
C ASN A 94 -12.47 1.86 5.10
N GLY A 95 -12.01 2.84 4.31
CA GLY A 95 -11.11 2.58 3.19
C GLY A 95 -9.74 2.08 3.67
N VAL A 96 -9.00 1.43 2.77
CA VAL A 96 -7.62 0.94 3.04
C VAL A 96 -6.73 2.07 3.57
N ALA A 97 -6.78 3.26 2.97
CA ALA A 97 -6.02 4.42 3.42
C ALA A 97 -6.34 4.81 4.88
N THR A 98 -7.62 4.83 5.23
CA THR A 98 -8.07 5.12 6.61
C THR A 98 -7.60 4.05 7.58
N ARG A 99 -7.64 2.77 7.18
CA ARG A 99 -7.17 1.66 8.02
C ARG A 99 -5.66 1.72 8.25
N LEU A 100 -4.87 1.93 7.18
CA LEU A 100 -3.41 2.08 7.28
C LEU A 100 -3.02 3.28 8.15
N LYS A 101 -3.76 4.39 8.08
CA LYS A 101 -3.54 5.56 8.94
C LYS A 101 -3.84 5.30 10.43
N ARG A 102 -4.74 4.36 10.74
CA ARG A 102 -4.97 3.91 12.14
C ARG A 102 -3.83 3.01 12.62
N ASP A 103 -3.33 2.15 11.74
CA ASP A 103 -2.27 1.18 12.06
C ASP A 103 -0.86 1.80 12.09
N CYS A 104 -0.67 2.96 11.46
CA CYS A 104 0.60 3.68 11.38
C CYS A 104 0.44 5.17 11.68
N VAL A 105 1.06 5.61 12.78
CA VAL A 105 1.04 7.01 13.24
C VAL A 105 1.67 7.95 12.21
N ASN A 106 2.66 7.46 11.44
CA ASN A 106 3.44 8.26 10.49
C ASN A 106 2.84 8.33 9.08
N CYS A 107 1.84 7.51 8.71
CA CYS A 107 1.21 7.61 7.40
C CYS A 107 0.33 8.89 7.37
N GLY A 108 0.99 10.03 7.14
CA GLY A 108 0.45 11.36 7.39
C GLY A 108 -0.65 11.77 6.42
N ASN A 109 -0.46 11.53 5.11
CA ASN A 109 -1.44 11.85 4.09
C ASN A 109 -1.25 10.99 2.83
N SER A 110 -2.36 10.76 2.14
CA SER A 110 -2.45 10.11 0.83
C SER A 110 -1.50 10.76 -0.19
N LEU A 111 -0.68 9.94 -0.84
CA LEU A 111 0.08 10.33 -2.00
C LEU A 111 -0.67 9.73 -3.19
N CYS A 112 -1.48 10.54 -3.90
CA CYS A 112 -2.46 10.12 -4.91
C CYS A 112 -3.66 9.30 -4.38
N CYS A 113 -4.72 10.02 -4.01
CA CYS A 113 -6.08 9.50 -3.95
C CYS A 113 -7.00 10.45 -4.74
N THR A 114 -7.43 10.07 -5.94
CA THR A 114 -8.58 10.72 -6.57
C THR A 114 -9.85 10.21 -5.90
N SER A 115 -10.23 10.81 -4.77
CA SER A 115 -11.63 10.93 -4.41
C SER A 115 -12.06 12.36 -4.71
N VAL A 116 -12.79 12.55 -5.80
CA VAL A 116 -13.54 13.79 -5.99
C VAL A 116 -14.57 13.79 -4.88
N GLY A 117 -14.43 14.72 -3.93
CA GLY A 117 -15.40 14.90 -2.86
C GLY A 117 -16.76 15.25 -3.46
N ASN A 118 -17.81 14.56 -3.00
CA ASN A 118 -19.17 15.09 -3.04
C ASN A 118 -19.44 15.76 -1.69
#